data_AF-A0A820HVX2-F1
#
_entry.id   AF-A0A820HVX2-F1
#
_cell.length_a   1.000
_cell.length_b   1.000
_cell.length_c   1.000
_cell.angle_alpha   90.00
_cell.angle_beta   90.00
_cell.angle_gamma   90.00
#
_symmetry.space_group_name_H-M   'P 1'
#
loop_
_entity.id
_entity.type
_entity.pdbx_description
1 polymer ?
#
loop_
_entity_poly.entity_id
_entity_poly.type
_entity_poly.pdbx_seq_one_letter_code
_entity_poly.pdbx_strand_id
1 'polypeptide(L)'
;IQMWAIIREFLTCLVFAILIFVITYSNREQNSFLQVNHLRAYFLNQKQTTVDYTKINTIDEYWYWLENSFVPNIRAQQWYNGDNPEYLNEFLNDKSNRFIGWATMRQLRIKSDLCPDQRVILICEDSYSFSNEETQLFQPGWTNETIEDEVYSSSILNAFNYSTSDELDTYTYVGDFGTYRGGGYVYEFRGSLSDLETNLSALHQLDWIDEKTRAVFIQLTLYNPSVQLLTAVTLLAEFLPTGGIYTTARFEPINFYTFTSILQLVCTILYIFFIIYFMIIEIRLLFKLRLKYFYQFWSIIQL
;
A
#
# COMPACT_ATOMS: atom_id res chain seq x y z
N ILE A 1 51.87 -6.64 21.89
CA ILE A 1 51.36 -7.33 20.68
C ILE A 1 49.83 -7.47 20.73
N GLN A 2 49.25 -8.06 21.78
CA GLN A 2 47.78 -8.17 21.93
C GLN A 2 47.06 -6.81 21.97
N MET A 3 47.63 -5.81 22.64
CA MET A 3 47.02 -4.47 22.73
C MET A 3 46.89 -3.78 21.36
N TRP A 4 47.84 -4.01 20.45
CA TRP A 4 47.79 -3.43 19.10
C TRP A 4 46.71 -4.08 18.21
N ALA A 5 46.49 -5.39 18.37
CA ALA A 5 45.40 -6.09 17.68
C ALA A 5 44.02 -5.57 18.12
N ILE A 6 43.83 -5.37 19.43
CA ILE A 6 42.59 -4.82 19.99
C ILE A 6 42.35 -3.39 19.49
N ILE A 7 43.39 -2.54 19.52
CA ILE A 7 43.28 -1.16 19.02
C ILE A 7 42.91 -1.14 17.53
N ARG A 8 43.50 -2.03 16.72
CA ARG A 8 43.20 -2.13 15.28
C ARG A 8 41.76 -2.55 15.05
N GLU A 9 41.27 -3.57 15.75
CA GLU A 9 39.88 -4.04 15.65
C GLU A 9 38.87 -2.95 16.05
N PHE A 10 39.14 -2.28 17.16
CA PHE A 10 38.33 -1.16 17.62
C PHE A 10 38.26 -0.05 16.56
N LEU A 11 39.40 0.33 15.97
CA LEU A 11 39.47 1.37 14.96
C LEU A 11 38.73 0.96 13.67
N THR A 12 38.82 -0.31 13.25
CA THR A 12 38.04 -0.82 12.11
C THR A 12 36.53 -0.77 12.36
N CYS A 13 36.07 -1.16 13.56
CA CYS A 13 34.65 -1.08 13.91
C CYS A 13 34.17 0.37 13.99
N LEU A 14 35.00 1.29 14.51
CA LEU A 14 34.68 2.71 14.59
C LEU A 14 34.52 3.33 13.19
N VAL A 15 35.42 3.01 12.25
CA VAL A 15 35.30 3.45 10.85
C VAL A 15 34.03 2.87 10.21
N PHE A 16 33.73 1.60 10.44
CA PHE A 16 32.51 0.97 9.94
C PHE A 16 31.24 1.61 10.50
N ALA A 17 31.20 1.92 11.80
CA ALA A 17 30.09 2.62 12.43
C ALA A 17 29.90 4.04 11.85
N ILE A 18 30.99 4.77 11.59
CA ILE A 18 30.93 6.08 10.92
C ILE A 18 30.36 5.93 9.51
N LEU A 19 30.77 4.91 8.75
CA LEU A 19 30.23 4.66 7.41
C LEU A 19 28.72 4.39 7.45
N ILE A 20 28.25 3.55 8.38
CA ILE A 20 26.81 3.31 8.58
C ILE A 20 26.09 4.61 8.92
N PHE A 21 26.65 5.41 9.83
CA PHE A 21 26.06 6.69 10.22
C PHE A 21 25.92 7.64 9.03
N VAL A 22 26.96 7.77 8.20
CA VAL A 22 26.93 8.62 7.00
C VAL A 22 25.89 8.13 5.99
N ILE A 23 25.82 6.82 5.71
CA ILE A 23 24.85 6.24 4.76
C ILE A 23 23.42 6.42 5.26
N THR A 24 23.15 6.10 6.53
CA THR A 24 21.81 6.21 7.12
C THR A 24 21.34 7.67 7.21
N TYR A 25 22.24 8.60 7.54
CA TYR A 25 21.91 10.02 7.57
C TYR A 25 21.67 10.58 6.15
N SER A 26 22.49 10.19 5.17
CA SER A 26 22.34 10.61 3.77
C SER A 26 21.02 10.13 3.16
N ASN A 27 20.51 8.97 3.59
CA ASN A 27 19.23 8.42 3.11
C ASN A 27 18.02 9.02 3.84
N ARG A 28 18.21 9.75 4.95
CA ARG A 28 17.13 10.43 5.66
C ARG A 28 16.92 11.83 5.10
N GLU A 29 15.95 11.97 4.21
CA GLU A 29 15.57 13.27 3.68
C GLU A 29 14.38 13.86 4.47
N GLN A 30 14.46 15.15 4.84
CA GLN A 30 13.39 15.87 5.53
C GLN A 30 12.11 15.96 4.67
N ASN A 31 12.28 16.03 3.35
CA ASN A 31 11.17 16.12 2.40
C ASN A 31 10.28 14.87 2.43
N SER A 32 10.85 13.69 2.68
CA SER A 32 10.06 12.45 2.79
C SER A 32 9.06 12.51 3.95
N PHE A 33 9.44 13.10 5.08
CA PHE A 33 8.53 13.31 6.20
C PHE A 33 7.42 14.32 5.87
N LEU A 34 7.79 15.46 5.26
CA LEU A 34 6.83 16.51 4.88
C LEU A 34 5.81 16.00 3.86
N GLN A 35 6.28 15.25 2.86
CA GLN A 35 5.46 14.61 1.84
C GLN A 35 4.45 13.64 2.45
N VAL A 36 4.90 12.73 3.34
CA VAL A 36 4.01 11.78 4.03
C VAL A 36 3.00 12.51 4.92
N ASN A 37 3.43 13.56 5.63
CA ASN A 37 2.54 14.31 6.50
C ASN A 37 1.46 15.07 5.70
N HIS A 38 1.83 15.66 4.56
CA HIS A 38 0.89 16.27 3.62
C HIS A 38 -0.13 15.25 3.12
N LEU A 39 0.31 14.09 2.60
CA LEU A 39 -0.59 13.08 2.07
C LEU A 39 -1.50 12.45 3.13
N ARG A 40 -1.00 12.27 4.36
CA ARG A 40 -1.84 11.85 5.50
C ARG A 40 -2.94 12.87 5.79
N ALA A 41 -2.60 14.14 5.87
CA ALA A 41 -3.59 15.19 6.10
C ALA A 41 -4.59 15.28 4.92
N TYR A 42 -4.10 15.06 3.70
CA TYR A 42 -4.89 15.15 2.47
C TYR A 42 -5.93 14.02 2.35
N PHE A 43 -5.54 12.76 2.58
CA PHE A 43 -6.45 11.61 2.42
C PHE A 43 -7.21 11.23 3.70
N LEU A 44 -6.64 11.48 4.89
CA LEU A 44 -7.25 11.03 6.15
C LEU A 44 -8.09 12.13 6.82
N ASN A 45 -7.48 13.30 7.03
CA ASN A 45 -8.00 14.34 7.91
C ASN A 45 -8.29 15.64 7.14
N GLN A 46 -9.11 15.54 6.10
CA GLN A 46 -9.46 16.70 5.31
C GLN A 46 -10.45 17.59 6.09
N LYS A 47 -9.95 18.71 6.63
CA LYS A 47 -10.76 19.66 7.43
C LYS A 47 -11.96 20.27 6.69
N GLN A 48 -12.00 20.14 5.36
CA GLN A 48 -13.04 20.69 4.50
C GLN A 48 -14.20 19.73 4.27
N THR A 49 -14.02 18.42 4.48
CA THR A 49 -15.08 17.42 4.33
C THR A 49 -15.63 17.02 5.70
N THR A 50 -16.89 16.63 5.75
CA THR A 50 -17.57 16.21 6.98
C THR A 50 -17.14 14.82 7.45
N VAL A 51 -16.51 14.02 6.58
CA VAL A 51 -16.16 12.62 6.84
C VAL A 51 -14.66 12.40 6.81
N ASP A 52 -14.16 11.85 7.91
CA ASP A 52 -12.76 11.54 8.18
C ASP A 52 -12.53 10.05 7.92
N TYR A 53 -11.55 9.70 7.08
CA TYR A 53 -11.31 8.32 6.69
C TYR A 53 -11.10 7.42 7.92
N THR A 54 -10.44 7.95 8.95
CA THR A 54 -10.08 7.19 10.16
C THR A 54 -11.26 6.84 11.06
N LYS A 55 -12.44 7.40 10.79
CA LYS A 55 -13.65 7.25 11.61
C LYS A 55 -14.80 6.58 10.87
N ILE A 56 -14.57 6.09 9.65
CA ILE A 56 -15.57 5.37 8.88
C ILE A 56 -15.87 4.06 9.60
N ASN A 57 -17.15 3.80 9.87
CA ASN A 57 -17.59 2.58 10.55
C ASN A 57 -18.68 1.84 9.78
N THR A 58 -19.34 2.47 8.80
CA THR A 58 -20.44 1.87 8.02
C THR A 58 -20.18 1.91 6.51
N ILE A 59 -20.81 0.99 5.76
CA ILE A 59 -20.66 0.88 4.30
C ILE A 59 -21.10 2.19 3.63
N ASP A 60 -22.21 2.78 4.07
CA ASP A 60 -22.73 4.04 3.56
C ASP A 60 -21.76 5.21 3.79
N GLU A 61 -21.12 5.28 4.97
CA GLU A 61 -20.08 6.28 5.24
C GLU A 61 -18.85 6.07 4.35
N TYR A 62 -18.49 4.82 4.05
CA TYR A 62 -17.37 4.50 3.16
C TYR A 62 -17.65 4.96 1.72
N TRP A 63 -18.84 4.67 1.20
CA TRP A 63 -19.28 5.18 -0.11
C TRP A 63 -19.35 6.70 -0.15
N TYR A 64 -19.92 7.33 0.89
CA TYR A 64 -19.97 8.77 1.00
C TYR A 64 -18.57 9.40 0.99
N TRP A 65 -17.61 8.81 1.73
CA TRP A 65 -16.21 9.25 1.69
C TRP A 65 -15.58 9.05 0.32
N LEU A 66 -15.83 7.91 -0.34
CA LEU A 66 -15.33 7.63 -1.69
C LEU A 66 -15.79 8.69 -2.70
N GLU A 67 -17.08 8.98 -2.73
CA GLU A 67 -17.71 9.90 -3.69
C GLU A 67 -17.38 11.36 -3.40
N ASN A 68 -17.42 11.78 -2.13
CA ASN A 68 -17.35 13.21 -1.77
C ASN A 68 -15.95 13.67 -1.36
N SER A 69 -15.09 12.74 -0.91
CA SER A 69 -13.73 13.07 -0.46
C SER A 69 -12.67 12.45 -1.37
N PHE A 70 -12.73 11.15 -1.67
CA PHE A 70 -11.65 10.50 -2.41
C PHE A 70 -11.65 10.88 -3.91
N VAL A 71 -12.73 10.63 -4.64
CA VAL A 71 -12.80 10.87 -6.11
C VAL A 71 -12.51 12.33 -6.51
N PRO A 72 -13.08 13.35 -5.84
CA PRO A 72 -12.80 14.75 -6.18
C PRO A 72 -11.34 15.16 -5.94
N ASN A 73 -10.62 14.43 -5.08
CA ASN A 73 -9.25 14.73 -4.71
C ASN A 73 -8.20 14.00 -5.58
N ILE A 74 -8.58 12.93 -6.29
CA ILE A 74 -7.67 12.18 -7.17
C ILE A 74 -7.50 12.80 -8.57
N ARG A 75 -8.13 13.93 -8.85
CA ARG A 75 -7.92 14.70 -10.09
C ARG A 75 -7.81 16.18 -9.78
N ALA A 76 -6.98 16.89 -10.55
CA ALA A 76 -6.87 18.33 -10.45
C ALA A 76 -8.18 18.99 -10.88
N GLN A 77 -8.79 19.76 -9.97
CA GLN A 77 -10.00 20.53 -10.27
C GLN A 77 -9.67 21.87 -10.93
N GLN A 78 -10.72 22.52 -11.44
CA GLN A 78 -10.65 23.85 -12.03
C GLN A 78 -9.98 24.86 -11.11
N TRP A 79 -9.35 25.85 -11.73
CA TRP A 79 -8.79 26.99 -11.03
C TRP A 79 -9.89 27.87 -10.42
N TYR A 80 -9.49 28.78 -9.53
CA TYR A 80 -10.42 29.72 -8.88
C TYR A 80 -11.16 30.62 -9.88
N ASN A 81 -10.62 30.79 -11.08
CA ASN A 81 -11.19 31.56 -12.18
C ASN A 81 -12.06 30.71 -13.13
N GLY A 82 -12.27 29.43 -12.84
CA GLY A 82 -13.06 28.50 -13.66
C GLY A 82 -12.30 27.86 -14.83
N ASP A 83 -11.03 28.22 -15.04
CA ASP A 83 -10.23 27.63 -16.10
C ASP A 83 -9.86 26.18 -15.78
N ASN A 84 -9.84 25.34 -16.81
CA ASN A 84 -9.36 23.97 -16.67
C ASN A 84 -7.85 23.96 -16.41
N PRO A 85 -7.36 23.07 -15.55
CA PRO A 85 -5.95 22.99 -15.22
C PRO A 85 -5.20 22.23 -16.33
N GLU A 86 -4.88 22.94 -17.43
CA GLU A 86 -4.12 22.38 -18.54
C GLU A 86 -2.81 21.73 -18.05
N TYR A 87 -2.49 20.55 -18.60
CA TYR A 87 -1.32 19.72 -18.25
C TYR A 87 -1.33 19.10 -16.84
N LEU A 88 -2.39 19.28 -16.04
CA LEU A 88 -2.50 18.74 -14.68
C LEU A 88 -3.52 17.60 -14.55
N ASN A 89 -4.00 17.04 -15.67
CA ASN A 89 -5.04 15.99 -15.66
C ASN A 89 -4.68 14.75 -14.83
N GLU A 90 -3.38 14.47 -14.68
CA GLU A 90 -2.84 13.32 -13.91
C GLU A 90 -2.35 13.72 -12.51
N PHE A 91 -2.59 14.96 -12.08
CA PHE A 91 -2.25 15.42 -10.74
C PHE A 91 -3.41 15.26 -9.78
N LEU A 92 -3.10 15.08 -8.51
CA LEU A 92 -4.05 15.29 -7.42
C LEU A 92 -4.57 16.73 -7.43
N ASN A 93 -5.68 16.97 -6.72
CA ASN A 93 -6.19 18.32 -6.52
C ASN A 93 -5.25 19.26 -5.74
N ASP A 94 -4.19 18.72 -5.13
CA ASP A 94 -3.09 19.52 -4.58
C ASP A 94 -2.14 20.12 -5.64
N LYS A 95 -2.32 19.75 -6.91
CA LYS A 95 -1.59 20.23 -8.09
C LYS A 95 -0.06 20.04 -8.00
N SER A 96 0.39 19.18 -7.09
CA SER A 96 1.79 18.96 -6.79
C SER A 96 2.18 17.50 -6.99
N ASN A 97 1.28 16.58 -6.66
CA ASN A 97 1.53 15.15 -6.78
C ASN A 97 0.87 14.57 -8.04
N ARG A 98 1.66 13.91 -8.89
CA ARG A 98 1.19 13.26 -10.12
C ARG A 98 1.03 11.75 -9.92
N PHE A 99 0.00 11.14 -10.48
CA PHE A 99 -0.11 9.67 -10.53
C PHE A 99 0.95 9.06 -11.45
N ILE A 100 1.49 7.91 -11.01
CA ILE A 100 2.14 6.96 -11.89
C ILE A 100 1.14 5.82 -12.13
N GLY A 101 0.58 5.75 -13.33
CA GLY A 101 -0.52 4.83 -13.64
C GLY A 101 -1.86 5.37 -13.14
N TRP A 102 -2.67 4.51 -12.54
CA TRP A 102 -3.99 4.84 -12.02
C TRP A 102 -4.14 4.33 -10.58
N ALA A 103 -5.04 4.95 -9.83
CA ALA A 103 -5.47 4.34 -8.58
C ALA A 103 -6.29 3.08 -8.87
N THR A 104 -6.15 2.06 -8.05
CA THR A 104 -6.92 0.82 -8.14
C THR A 104 -7.68 0.60 -6.83
N MET A 105 -8.95 0.23 -6.93
CA MET A 105 -9.79 -0.23 -5.84
C MET A 105 -9.96 -1.73 -5.98
N ARG A 106 -9.32 -2.50 -5.11
CA ARG A 106 -9.36 -3.97 -5.10
C ARG A 106 -10.14 -4.45 -3.90
N GLN A 107 -10.97 -5.45 -4.11
CA GLN A 107 -11.88 -5.98 -3.11
C GLN A 107 -11.73 -7.48 -2.95
N LEU A 108 -11.72 -7.93 -1.70
CA LEU A 108 -11.86 -9.32 -1.32
C LEU A 108 -13.19 -9.55 -0.61
N ARG A 109 -13.84 -10.65 -1.00
CA ARG A 109 -15.13 -11.08 -0.49
C ARG A 109 -15.13 -12.58 -0.22
N ILE A 110 -16.11 -13.03 0.58
CA ILE A 110 -16.29 -14.44 0.91
C ILE A 110 -17.48 -15.05 0.16
N LYS A 111 -17.49 -16.38 0.09
CA LYS A 111 -18.58 -17.16 -0.53
C LYS A 111 -19.88 -17.05 0.28
N SER A 112 -21.01 -17.06 -0.42
CA SER A 112 -22.34 -16.91 0.18
C SER A 112 -22.81 -18.10 1.06
N ASP A 113 -22.31 -19.31 0.81
CA ASP A 113 -22.90 -20.56 1.34
C ASP A 113 -22.35 -21.04 2.69
N LEU A 114 -21.63 -20.18 3.43
CA LEU A 114 -20.83 -20.63 4.57
C LEU A 114 -21.63 -20.80 5.88
N CYS A 115 -22.90 -20.36 5.92
CA CYS A 115 -23.69 -20.35 7.14
C CYS A 115 -24.76 -21.45 7.19
N PRO A 116 -24.64 -22.44 8.11
CA PRO A 116 -25.43 -23.67 8.05
C PRO A 116 -26.91 -23.55 8.45
N ASP A 117 -27.39 -22.42 8.97
CA ASP A 117 -28.79 -22.31 9.42
C ASP A 117 -29.36 -20.88 9.39
N GLN A 118 -29.94 -20.49 8.26
CA GLN A 118 -30.64 -19.21 8.07
C GLN A 118 -31.97 -19.10 8.86
N ARG A 119 -32.39 -20.13 9.61
CA ARG A 119 -33.69 -20.14 10.30
C ARG A 119 -33.70 -19.39 11.64
N VAL A 120 -32.53 -19.08 12.21
CA VAL A 120 -32.42 -18.47 13.55
C VAL A 120 -31.59 -17.18 13.55
N ILE A 121 -30.68 -16.99 12.58
CA ILE A 121 -29.78 -15.85 12.50
C ILE A 121 -29.93 -15.22 11.12
N LEU A 122 -30.32 -13.94 11.08
CA LEU A 122 -30.61 -13.20 9.84
C LEU A 122 -29.34 -12.81 9.06
N ILE A 123 -28.20 -12.66 9.75
CA ILE A 123 -26.91 -12.26 9.18
C ILE A 123 -25.85 -13.15 9.82
N CYS A 124 -25.35 -14.11 9.05
CA CYS A 124 -24.24 -14.95 9.44
C CYS A 124 -23.17 -14.76 8.37
N GLU A 125 -22.13 -14.05 8.77
CA GLU A 125 -21.07 -13.60 7.89
C GLU A 125 -19.77 -14.05 8.55
N ASP A 126 -19.00 -14.92 7.90
CA ASP A 126 -17.79 -15.51 8.49
C ASP A 126 -16.58 -14.58 8.31
N SER A 127 -15.56 -14.73 9.14
CA SER A 127 -14.26 -14.07 8.96
C SER A 127 -13.59 -14.51 7.65
N TYR A 128 -12.71 -13.66 7.11
CA TYR A 128 -11.96 -14.01 5.90
C TYR A 128 -10.97 -15.15 6.17
N SER A 129 -10.94 -16.14 5.29
CA SER A 129 -9.93 -17.18 5.22
C SER A 129 -9.60 -17.51 3.77
N PHE A 130 -8.39 -18.02 3.53
CA PHE A 130 -7.97 -18.41 2.18
C PHE A 130 -8.83 -19.52 1.55
N SER A 131 -9.56 -20.29 2.35
CA SER A 131 -10.48 -21.35 1.89
C SER A 131 -11.85 -20.83 1.48
N ASN A 132 -12.29 -19.72 2.07
CA ASN A 132 -13.65 -19.21 1.92
C ASN A 132 -13.75 -17.95 1.03
N GLU A 133 -12.61 -17.50 0.50
CA GLU A 133 -12.49 -16.46 -0.51
C GLU A 133 -13.34 -16.77 -1.76
N GLU A 134 -14.10 -15.78 -2.20
CA GLU A 134 -14.89 -15.84 -3.42
C GLU A 134 -14.03 -15.52 -4.65
N THR A 135 -14.08 -16.41 -5.64
CA THR A 135 -13.25 -16.37 -6.85
C THR A 135 -14.07 -16.57 -8.13
N GLN A 136 -15.39 -16.66 -8.03
CA GLN A 136 -16.27 -16.83 -9.19
C GLN A 136 -16.34 -15.56 -10.05
N LEU A 137 -16.67 -15.74 -11.32
CA LEU A 137 -16.94 -14.62 -12.23
C LEU A 137 -18.41 -14.21 -12.06
N PHE A 138 -18.64 -12.93 -11.78
CA PHE A 138 -19.98 -12.37 -11.63
C PHE A 138 -20.28 -11.36 -12.73
N GLN A 139 -21.57 -11.22 -13.03
CA GLN A 139 -22.09 -10.07 -13.73
C GLN A 139 -22.32 -8.91 -12.75
N PRO A 140 -22.47 -7.67 -13.26
CA PRO A 140 -22.81 -6.52 -12.42
C PRO A 140 -23.93 -6.82 -11.42
N GLY A 141 -23.73 -6.43 -10.16
CA GLY A 141 -24.66 -6.69 -9.06
C GLY A 141 -24.51 -8.06 -8.38
N TRP A 142 -23.35 -8.73 -8.50
CA TRP A 142 -23.09 -10.05 -7.91
C TRP A 142 -24.06 -11.13 -8.37
N THR A 143 -24.49 -11.06 -9.63
CA THR A 143 -25.42 -12.02 -10.23
C THR A 143 -24.71 -12.96 -11.21
N ASN A 144 -25.27 -14.15 -11.41
CA ASN A 144 -24.78 -15.13 -12.39
C ASN A 144 -25.55 -15.06 -13.71
N GLU A 145 -26.56 -14.19 -13.80
CA GLU A 145 -27.44 -14.07 -14.96
C GLU A 145 -26.88 -13.07 -15.97
N THR A 146 -26.91 -13.43 -17.25
CA THR A 146 -26.46 -12.53 -18.33
C THR A 146 -27.46 -11.40 -18.49
N ILE A 147 -27.04 -10.17 -18.20
CA ILE A 147 -27.85 -8.97 -18.39
C ILE A 147 -27.86 -8.63 -19.88
N GLU A 148 -28.98 -8.83 -20.57
CA GLU A 148 -29.11 -8.59 -22.02
C GLU A 148 -29.35 -7.10 -22.37
N ASP A 149 -29.76 -6.27 -21.40
CA ASP A 149 -30.33 -4.93 -21.68
C ASP A 149 -29.52 -3.73 -21.16
N GLU A 150 -28.44 -3.92 -20.39
CA GLU A 150 -27.66 -2.81 -19.82
C GLU A 150 -26.20 -2.84 -20.29
N VAL A 151 -25.84 -1.86 -21.14
CA VAL A 151 -24.47 -1.69 -21.64
C VAL A 151 -23.64 -0.94 -20.60
N TYR A 152 -23.13 -1.66 -19.61
CA TYR A 152 -22.15 -1.12 -18.67
C TYR A 152 -20.82 -0.80 -19.35
N SER A 153 -20.08 0.17 -18.80
CA SER A 153 -18.72 0.46 -19.26
C SER A 153 -17.81 -0.76 -19.03
N SER A 154 -16.80 -0.93 -19.88
CA SER A 154 -15.85 -2.04 -19.75
C SER A 154 -15.13 -2.05 -18.39
N SER A 155 -14.92 -0.88 -17.79
CA SER A 155 -14.36 -0.72 -16.44
C SER A 155 -15.27 -1.32 -15.35
N ILE A 156 -16.59 -1.16 -15.47
CA ILE A 156 -17.55 -1.74 -14.52
C ILE A 156 -17.60 -3.25 -14.70
N LEU A 157 -17.70 -3.74 -15.95
CA LEU A 157 -17.71 -5.19 -16.23
C LEU A 157 -16.47 -5.90 -15.66
N ASN A 158 -15.29 -5.30 -15.85
CA ASN A 158 -14.05 -5.84 -15.30
C ASN A 158 -14.01 -5.82 -13.77
N ALA A 159 -14.75 -4.91 -13.12
CA ALA A 159 -14.80 -4.84 -11.65
C ALA A 159 -15.53 -6.01 -10.99
N PHE A 160 -16.34 -6.78 -11.74
CA PHE A 160 -16.99 -8.01 -11.27
C PHE A 160 -16.26 -9.29 -11.72
N ASN A 161 -15.15 -9.15 -12.44
CA ASN A 161 -14.28 -10.26 -12.79
C ASN A 161 -13.20 -10.44 -11.71
N TYR A 162 -13.04 -11.67 -11.24
CA TYR A 162 -11.98 -12.00 -10.30
C TYR A 162 -10.63 -12.05 -11.02
N SER A 163 -9.63 -11.34 -10.50
CA SER A 163 -8.24 -11.40 -10.97
C SER A 163 -7.35 -12.08 -9.93
N THR A 164 -6.44 -12.92 -10.42
CA THR A 164 -5.51 -13.65 -9.57
C THR A 164 -4.34 -12.78 -9.09
N SER A 165 -3.64 -13.23 -8.03
CA SER A 165 -2.47 -12.52 -7.49
C SER A 165 -1.37 -12.30 -8.53
N ASP A 166 -1.18 -13.30 -9.42
CA ASP A 166 -0.15 -13.28 -10.46
C ASP A 166 -0.51 -12.33 -11.61
N GLU A 167 -1.81 -12.22 -11.98
CA GLU A 167 -2.26 -11.26 -13.00
C GLU A 167 -2.16 -9.81 -12.52
N LEU A 168 -2.33 -9.58 -11.22
CA LEU A 168 -2.27 -8.25 -10.61
C LEU A 168 -0.86 -7.86 -10.14
N ASP A 169 0.13 -8.77 -10.21
CA ASP A 169 1.46 -8.60 -9.63
C ASP A 169 1.43 -8.14 -8.16
N THR A 170 0.49 -8.68 -7.38
CA THR A 170 0.26 -8.31 -5.98
C THR A 170 0.70 -9.41 -5.02
N TYR A 171 0.99 -9.02 -3.78
CA TYR A 171 1.41 -9.92 -2.71
C TYR A 171 0.35 -9.99 -1.59
N THR A 172 0.48 -11.01 -0.74
CA THR A 172 -0.38 -11.19 0.43
C THR A 172 -0.15 -10.06 1.44
N TYR A 173 -1.22 -9.39 1.85
CA TYR A 173 -1.17 -8.26 2.78
C TYR A 173 -1.66 -8.66 4.17
N VAL A 174 -0.90 -8.30 5.20
CA VAL A 174 -1.28 -8.51 6.60
C VAL A 174 -1.91 -7.22 7.13
N GLY A 175 -3.23 -7.26 7.31
CA GLY A 175 -4.02 -6.22 7.98
C GLY A 175 -4.05 -6.41 9.49
N ASP A 176 -4.90 -5.64 10.17
CA ASP A 176 -5.00 -5.70 11.63
C ASP A 176 -5.93 -6.84 12.08
N PHE A 177 -6.93 -7.19 11.25
CA PHE A 177 -7.93 -8.22 11.55
C PHE A 177 -7.83 -9.47 10.65
N GLY A 178 -7.17 -9.35 9.50
CA GLY A 178 -7.03 -10.46 8.55
C GLY A 178 -5.70 -10.47 7.80
N THR A 179 -5.36 -11.64 7.25
CA THR A 179 -4.33 -11.75 6.21
C THR A 179 -5.03 -12.00 4.90
N TYR A 180 -4.81 -11.13 3.91
CA TYR A 180 -5.53 -11.10 2.65
C TYR A 180 -4.63 -11.48 1.49
N ARG A 181 -5.13 -12.27 0.55
CA ARG A 181 -4.40 -12.59 -0.69
C ARG A 181 -4.27 -11.37 -1.60
N GLY A 182 -3.37 -11.48 -2.58
CA GLY A 182 -3.15 -10.43 -3.59
C GLY A 182 -4.28 -10.35 -4.63
N GLY A 183 -4.99 -11.46 -4.88
CA GLY A 183 -6.13 -11.49 -5.80
C GLY A 183 -7.34 -10.65 -5.35
N GLY A 184 -8.36 -10.61 -6.18
CA GLY A 184 -9.64 -9.97 -5.87
C GLY A 184 -10.34 -9.38 -7.08
N TYR A 185 -11.43 -8.68 -6.81
CA TYR A 185 -12.21 -7.92 -7.78
C TYR A 185 -11.67 -6.49 -7.86
N VAL A 186 -11.36 -5.99 -9.06
CA VAL A 186 -10.61 -4.74 -9.21
C VAL A 186 -11.35 -3.73 -10.08
N TYR A 187 -11.58 -2.55 -9.53
CA TYR A 187 -11.97 -1.36 -10.27
C TYR A 187 -10.79 -0.39 -10.39
N GLU A 188 -10.52 0.08 -11.61
CA GLU A 188 -9.44 1.04 -11.87
C GLU A 188 -10.01 2.45 -12.09
N PHE A 189 -9.49 3.44 -11.38
CA PHE A 189 -9.90 4.84 -11.52
C PHE A 189 -9.26 5.47 -12.78
N ARG A 190 -9.72 5.03 -13.96
CA ARG A 190 -9.31 5.51 -15.29
C ARG A 190 -10.29 6.53 -15.83
N GLY A 191 -9.78 7.53 -16.55
CA GLY A 191 -10.61 8.53 -17.26
C GLY A 191 -10.73 9.87 -16.53
N SER A 192 -11.71 10.66 -16.98
CA SER A 192 -11.99 12.00 -16.48
C SER A 192 -12.76 11.96 -15.15
N LEU A 193 -12.76 13.06 -14.40
CA LEU A 193 -13.48 13.13 -13.12
C LEU A 193 -14.97 12.77 -13.27
N SER A 194 -15.63 13.28 -14.32
CA SER A 194 -17.05 13.00 -14.59
C SER A 194 -17.31 11.51 -14.86
N ASP A 195 -16.39 10.83 -15.56
CA ASP A 195 -16.52 9.39 -15.82
C ASP A 195 -16.35 8.59 -14.52
N LEU A 196 -15.42 9.02 -13.66
CA LEU A 196 -15.19 8.39 -12.35
C LEU A 196 -16.39 8.54 -11.44
N GLU A 197 -16.97 9.74 -11.35
CA GLU A 197 -18.19 9.99 -10.56
C GLU A 197 -19.37 9.14 -11.07
N THR A 198 -19.58 9.08 -12.38
CA THR A 198 -20.65 8.28 -12.99
C THR A 198 -20.45 6.80 -12.72
N ASN A 199 -19.25 6.27 -12.99
CA ASN A 199 -18.95 4.86 -12.77
C ASN A 199 -19.01 4.48 -11.28
N LEU A 200 -18.55 5.35 -10.38
CA LEU A 200 -18.60 5.09 -8.96
C LEU A 200 -20.05 5.06 -8.45
N SER A 201 -20.89 5.97 -8.92
CA SER A 201 -22.33 5.95 -8.59
C SER A 201 -23.02 4.68 -9.09
N ALA A 202 -22.63 4.17 -10.25
CA ALA A 202 -23.13 2.89 -10.76
C ALA A 202 -22.65 1.72 -9.90
N LEU A 203 -21.38 1.69 -9.49
CA LEU A 203 -20.87 0.65 -8.58
C LEU A 203 -21.55 0.68 -7.20
N HIS A 204 -21.90 1.86 -6.71
CA HIS A 204 -22.65 2.03 -5.48
C HIS A 204 -24.08 1.49 -5.63
N GLN A 205 -24.77 1.79 -6.73
CA GLN A 205 -26.11 1.23 -7.02
C GLN A 205 -26.11 -0.29 -7.22
N LEU A 206 -25.00 -0.85 -7.68
CA LEU A 206 -24.81 -2.29 -7.88
C LEU A 206 -24.32 -3.01 -6.61
N ASP A 207 -24.28 -2.33 -5.46
CA ASP A 207 -23.77 -2.87 -4.19
C ASP A 207 -22.40 -3.55 -4.38
N TRP A 208 -21.48 -2.91 -5.12
CA TRP A 208 -20.16 -3.51 -5.37
C TRP A 208 -19.42 -3.79 -4.05
N ILE A 209 -19.67 -3.01 -3.00
CA ILE A 209 -19.26 -3.27 -1.61
C ILE A 209 -20.51 -3.62 -0.83
N ASP A 210 -20.55 -4.85 -0.32
CA ASP A 210 -21.69 -5.45 0.37
C ASP A 210 -21.29 -6.10 1.70
N GLU A 211 -22.25 -6.69 2.41
CA GLU A 211 -22.02 -7.37 3.71
C GLU A 211 -21.02 -8.54 3.64
N LYS A 212 -20.80 -9.11 2.44
CA LYS A 212 -19.85 -10.21 2.18
C LYS A 212 -18.42 -9.74 1.93
N THR A 213 -18.25 -8.43 1.79
CA THR A 213 -16.95 -7.81 1.61
C THR A 213 -16.15 -7.95 2.91
N ARG A 214 -14.85 -8.21 2.80
CA ARG A 214 -13.94 -8.36 3.96
C ARG A 214 -12.78 -7.40 3.94
N ALA A 215 -12.32 -7.01 2.76
CA ALA A 215 -11.32 -5.96 2.63
C ALA A 215 -11.47 -5.22 1.31
N VAL A 216 -11.33 -3.90 1.37
CA VAL A 216 -11.18 -3.04 0.21
C VAL A 216 -9.86 -2.29 0.33
N PHE A 217 -9.01 -2.48 -0.68
CA PHE A 217 -7.73 -1.82 -0.85
C PHE A 217 -7.89 -0.73 -1.90
N ILE A 218 -7.47 0.48 -1.57
CA ILE A 218 -7.23 1.53 -2.56
C ILE A 218 -5.73 1.76 -2.62
N GLN A 219 -5.14 1.45 -3.77
CA GLN A 219 -3.71 1.51 -3.99
C GLN A 219 -3.41 2.53 -5.08
N LEU A 220 -2.45 3.40 -4.82
CA LEU A 220 -2.01 4.40 -5.78
C LEU A 220 -0.54 4.76 -5.57
N THR A 221 0.10 5.13 -6.67
CA THR A 221 1.49 5.57 -6.69
C THR A 221 1.55 7.02 -7.14
N LEU A 222 2.15 7.87 -6.33
CA LEU A 222 2.29 9.30 -6.57
C LEU A 222 3.74 9.67 -6.76
N TYR A 223 4.00 10.63 -7.63
CA TYR A 223 5.31 11.24 -7.82
C TYR A 223 5.20 12.75 -7.64
N ASN A 224 6.02 13.28 -6.74
CA ASN A 224 6.16 14.72 -6.56
C ASN A 224 7.41 15.20 -7.32
N PRO A 225 7.26 15.91 -8.45
CA PRO A 225 8.39 16.39 -9.25
C PRO A 225 9.23 17.47 -8.54
N SER A 226 8.65 18.21 -7.58
CA SER A 226 9.36 19.29 -6.87
C SER A 226 10.39 18.77 -5.89
N VAL A 227 10.10 17.64 -5.23
CA VAL A 227 11.02 16.97 -4.28
C VAL A 227 11.59 15.67 -4.83
N GLN A 228 11.19 15.25 -6.03
CA GLN A 228 11.65 14.02 -6.70
C GLN A 228 11.39 12.74 -5.89
N LEU A 229 10.27 12.72 -5.16
CA LEU A 229 9.87 11.59 -4.32
C LEU A 229 8.72 10.82 -4.94
N LEU A 230 8.89 9.50 -5.01
CA LEU A 230 7.80 8.59 -5.23
C LEU A 230 7.13 8.31 -3.88
N THR A 231 5.81 8.13 -3.84
CA THR A 231 5.10 7.70 -2.63
C THR A 231 4.05 6.68 -3.01
N ALA A 232 4.20 5.47 -2.49
CA ALA A 232 3.16 4.46 -2.56
C ALA A 232 2.15 4.70 -1.43
N VAL A 233 0.87 4.73 -1.78
CA VAL A 233 -0.23 4.91 -0.84
C VAL A 233 -1.11 3.68 -0.89
N THR A 234 -1.38 3.10 0.27
CA THR A 234 -2.31 1.99 0.45
C THR A 234 -3.30 2.38 1.53
N LEU A 235 -4.57 2.50 1.15
CA LEU A 235 -5.69 2.66 2.07
C LEU A 235 -6.40 1.31 2.14
N LEU A 236 -6.62 0.79 3.34
CA LEU A 236 -7.26 -0.50 3.58
C LEU A 236 -8.48 -0.28 4.48
N ALA A 237 -9.65 -0.66 4.01
CA ALA A 237 -10.84 -0.82 4.84
C ALA A 237 -11.11 -2.31 5.06
N GLU A 238 -11.02 -2.77 6.32
CA GLU A 238 -11.35 -4.12 6.75
C GLU A 238 -12.80 -4.13 7.25
N PHE A 239 -13.62 -5.01 6.67
CA PHE A 239 -15.03 -5.16 6.99
C PHE A 239 -15.18 -6.35 7.93
N LEU A 240 -15.60 -6.07 9.16
CA LEU A 240 -15.69 -7.06 10.22
C LEU A 240 -16.99 -7.88 10.07
N PRO A 241 -16.98 -9.17 10.42
CA PRO A 241 -18.19 -10.00 10.53
C PRO A 241 -19.32 -9.40 11.37
N THR A 242 -18.99 -8.50 12.30
CA THR A 242 -19.94 -7.79 13.16
C THR A 242 -20.62 -6.59 12.47
N GLY A 243 -20.28 -6.30 11.21
CA GLY A 243 -20.82 -5.19 10.42
C GLY A 243 -20.08 -3.85 10.58
N GLY A 244 -19.01 -3.80 11.38
CA GLY A 244 -18.19 -2.59 11.52
C GLY A 244 -17.07 -2.51 10.49
N ILE A 245 -16.60 -1.31 10.19
CA ILE A 245 -15.47 -1.07 9.29
C ILE A 245 -14.28 -0.54 10.09
N TYR A 246 -13.10 -1.06 9.78
CA TYR A 246 -11.85 -0.57 10.32
C TYR A 246 -10.90 -0.13 9.21
N THR A 247 -10.52 1.14 9.24
CA THR A 247 -9.71 1.74 8.18
C THR A 247 -8.26 1.94 8.63
N THR A 248 -7.30 1.52 7.80
CA THR A 248 -5.87 1.76 7.99
C THR A 248 -5.27 2.38 6.74
N ALA A 249 -4.20 3.16 6.91
CA ALA A 249 -3.53 3.82 5.80
C ALA A 249 -2.01 3.75 5.94
N ARG A 250 -1.33 3.37 4.86
CA ARG A 250 0.13 3.34 4.75
C ARG A 250 0.59 4.25 3.63
N PHE A 251 1.62 5.05 3.93
CA PHE A 251 2.24 6.01 3.03
C PHE A 251 3.74 5.74 3.06
N GLU A 252 4.29 5.26 1.95
CA GLU A 252 5.68 4.80 1.87
C GLU A 252 6.42 5.66 0.83
N PRO A 253 7.23 6.64 1.28
CA PRO A 253 8.04 7.44 0.39
C PRO A 253 9.25 6.62 -0.08
N ILE A 254 9.49 6.62 -1.39
CA ILE A 254 10.59 5.92 -2.05
C ILE A 254 11.41 6.94 -2.81
N ASN A 255 12.70 7.03 -2.47
CA ASN A 255 13.64 7.87 -3.20
C ASN A 255 14.06 7.13 -4.47
N PHE A 256 13.66 7.64 -5.64
CA PHE A 256 14.01 7.02 -6.93
C PHE A 256 15.52 7.14 -7.22
N TYR A 257 16.16 8.22 -6.74
CA TYR A 257 17.58 8.46 -6.91
C TYR A 257 18.38 7.92 -5.72
N THR A 258 18.91 6.70 -5.86
CA THR A 258 19.68 6.02 -4.80
C THR A 258 21.00 6.73 -4.47
N PHE A 259 21.59 7.45 -5.42
CA PHE A 259 22.86 8.16 -5.24
C PHE A 259 22.73 9.61 -5.68
N THR A 260 22.69 10.52 -4.72
CA THR A 260 22.64 11.97 -4.99
C THR A 260 24.05 12.57 -5.12
N SER A 261 25.07 11.88 -4.59
CA SER A 261 26.46 12.34 -4.62
C SER A 261 27.46 11.20 -4.87
N ILE A 262 28.59 11.53 -5.50
CA ILE A 262 29.72 10.61 -5.69
C ILE A 262 30.25 10.11 -4.34
N LEU A 263 30.20 10.95 -3.31
CA LEU A 263 30.62 10.58 -1.95
C LEU A 263 29.76 9.44 -1.40
N GLN A 264 28.43 9.51 -1.56
CA GLN A 264 27.52 8.44 -1.14
C GLN A 264 27.82 7.12 -1.87
N LEU A 265 28.11 7.18 -3.17
CA LEU A 265 28.50 6.01 -3.95
C LEU A 265 29.81 5.40 -3.39
N VAL A 266 30.84 6.21 -3.18
CA VAL A 266 32.13 5.74 -2.64
C VAL A 266 31.96 5.16 -1.23
N CYS A 267 31.22 5.82 -0.36
CA CYS A 267 30.88 5.30 0.98
C CYS A 267 30.12 3.97 0.90
N THR A 268 29.22 3.81 -0.06
CA THR A 268 28.46 2.56 -0.25
C THR A 268 29.37 1.42 -0.74
N ILE A 269 30.27 1.68 -1.69
CA ILE A 269 31.26 0.70 -2.16
C ILE A 269 32.19 0.29 -1.03
N LEU A 270 32.69 1.25 -0.24
CA LEU A 270 33.51 0.98 0.94
C LEU A 270 32.75 0.16 1.98
N TYR A 271 31.48 0.49 2.24
CA TYR A 271 30.62 -0.26 3.14
C TYR A 271 30.48 -1.73 2.70
N ILE A 272 30.19 -1.98 1.41
CA ILE A 272 30.11 -3.34 0.85
C ILE A 272 31.45 -4.08 1.03
N PHE A 273 32.58 -3.41 0.81
CA PHE A 273 33.90 -3.99 1.05
C PHE A 273 34.11 -4.40 2.52
N PHE A 274 33.71 -3.54 3.47
CA PHE A 274 33.77 -3.87 4.90
C PHE A 274 32.87 -5.07 5.26
N ILE A 275 31.67 -5.16 4.70
CA ILE A 275 30.78 -6.32 4.90
C ILE A 275 31.47 -7.60 4.41
N ILE A 276 32.05 -7.60 3.21
CA ILE A 276 32.77 -8.76 2.67
C ILE A 276 33.97 -9.12 3.55
N TYR A 277 34.72 -8.11 4.02
CA TYR A 277 35.86 -8.31 4.92
C TYR A 277 35.45 -8.98 6.24
N PHE A 278 34.38 -8.49 6.90
CA PHE A 278 33.87 -9.10 8.14
C PHE A 278 33.31 -10.50 7.89
N MET A 279 32.59 -10.72 6.79
CA MET A 279 32.11 -12.05 6.39
C MET A 279 33.26 -13.06 6.25
N ILE A 280 34.38 -12.70 5.62
CA ILE A 280 35.54 -13.59 5.49
C ILE A 280 36.14 -13.93 6.85
N ILE A 281 36.19 -12.97 7.77
CA ILE A 281 36.69 -13.18 9.14
C ILE A 281 35.77 -14.15 9.89
N GLU A 282 34.47 -13.90 9.87
CA GLU A 282 33.47 -14.75 10.55
C GLU A 282 33.46 -16.17 9.99
N ILE A 283 33.54 -16.33 8.67
CA ILE A 283 33.64 -17.65 8.03
C ILE A 283 34.89 -18.40 8.51
N ARG A 284 36.05 -17.73 8.58
CA ARG A 284 37.29 -18.35 9.09
C ARG A 284 37.18 -18.72 10.57
N LEU A 285 36.55 -17.87 11.38
CA LEU A 285 36.29 -18.12 12.80
C LEU A 285 35.34 -19.31 12.98
N LEU A 286 34.29 -19.40 12.18
CA LEU A 286 33.33 -20.50 12.17
C LEU A 286 34.01 -21.82 11.80
N PHE A 287 34.89 -21.85 10.78
CA PHE A 287 35.65 -23.05 10.45
C PHE A 287 36.64 -23.48 11.55
N LYS A 288 37.22 -22.51 12.27
CA LYS A 288 38.18 -22.78 13.36
C LYS A 288 37.50 -23.26 14.64
N LEU A 289 36.37 -22.66 15.02
CA LEU A 289 35.66 -22.92 16.28
C LEU A 289 34.55 -23.97 16.13
N ARG A 290 34.06 -24.23 14.92
CA ARG A 290 32.98 -25.19 14.60
C ARG A 290 31.78 -25.00 15.53
N LEU A 291 31.39 -26.04 16.26
CA LEU A 291 30.26 -26.01 17.19
C LEU A 291 30.47 -25.06 18.38
N LYS A 292 31.73 -24.80 18.79
CA LYS A 292 32.00 -23.87 19.90
C LYS A 292 31.65 -22.42 19.56
N TYR A 293 31.59 -22.07 18.27
CA TYR A 293 31.18 -20.75 17.80
C TYR A 293 29.78 -20.39 18.29
N PHE A 294 28.83 -21.33 18.19
CA PHE A 294 27.43 -21.12 18.61
C PHE A 294 27.23 -21.10 20.14
N TYR A 295 28.26 -21.38 20.94
CA TYR A 295 28.21 -21.22 22.39
C TYR A 295 28.81 -19.89 22.85
N GLN A 296 29.51 -19.17 21.97
CA GLN A 296 30.14 -17.90 22.31
C GLN A 296 29.20 -16.74 21.97
N PHE A 297 28.75 -16.02 23.00
CA PHE A 297 27.83 -14.88 22.87
C PHE A 297 28.26 -13.85 21.82
N TRP A 298 29.53 -13.43 21.84
CA TRP A 298 30.05 -12.44 20.91
C TRP A 298 30.10 -12.93 19.45
N SER A 299 30.29 -14.23 19.24
CA SER A 299 30.25 -14.83 17.91
C SER A 299 28.83 -14.85 17.35
N ILE A 300 27.81 -15.04 18.20
CA ILE A 300 26.41 -14.97 17.77
C ILE A 300 26.00 -13.53 17.41
N ILE A 301 26.50 -12.52 18.14
CA ILE A 301 26.21 -11.11 17.85
C ILE A 301 26.87 -10.65 16.55
N GLN A 302 28.04 -11.20 16.23
CA GLN A 302 28.82 -10.81 15.06
C GLN A 302 28.42 -11.56 13.77
N LEU A 303 27.78 -12.72 13.91
CA LEU A 303 27.18 -13.49 12.81
C LEU A 303 26.04 -12.70 12.14
#